data_AF-A0A937VBJ3-F1
#
_entry.id   AF-A0A937VBJ3-F1
#
_cell.length_a   1.000
_cell.length_b   1.000
_cell.length_c   1.000
_cell.angle_alpha   90.00
_cell.angle_beta   90.00
_cell.angle_gamma   90.00
#
_symmetry.space_group_name_H-M   'P 1'
#
loop_
_entity.id
_entity.type
_entity.pdbx_description
1 polymer ?
#
loop_
_entity_poly.entity_id
_entity_poly.type
_entity_poly.pdbx_seq_one_letter_code
_entity_poly.pdbx_strand_id
1 'polypeptide(L)'
;MPEIFDYFVPWLKGQKMYVSSHIDLAWRRPELHRLMSNENPNPPSDKVIEAILKYGKMANRYADQGFAVRGKLAEMNGLPGIENVLLGNGSSEVYDMI
;
A
#
# COMPACT_ATOMS: atom_id res chain seq x y z
N MET A 1 1.66 37.97 12.25
CA MET A 1 0.70 36.84 12.32
C MET A 1 1.51 35.58 12.59
N PRO A 2 0.96 34.56 13.26
CA PRO A 2 1.64 33.27 13.38
C PRO A 2 1.87 32.67 12.00
N GLU A 3 3.03 32.04 11.80
CA GLU A 3 3.30 31.30 10.57
C GLU A 3 2.64 29.92 10.63
N ILE A 4 2.40 29.27 9.48
CA ILE A 4 1.72 27.96 9.46
C ILE A 4 2.46 26.90 10.31
N PHE A 5 3.79 27.02 10.41
CA PHE A 5 4.65 26.14 11.22
C PHE A 5 4.48 26.30 12.73
N ASP A 6 3.84 27.38 13.19
CA ASP A 6 3.58 27.60 14.61
C ASP A 6 2.37 26.77 15.10
N TYR A 7 1.58 26.22 14.19
CA TYR A 7 0.45 25.33 14.49
C TYR A 7 0.82 23.84 14.53
N PHE A 8 2.02 23.49 14.07
CA PHE A 8 2.48 22.10 14.04
C PHE A 8 3.34 21.75 15.25
N VAL A 9 3.38 20.46 15.55
CA VAL A 9 4.30 19.89 16.54
C VAL A 9 5.76 20.15 16.15
N PRO A 10 6.66 20.45 17.12
CA PRO A 10 8.03 20.86 16.81
C PRO A 10 8.84 19.87 15.97
N TRP A 11 8.60 18.57 16.14
CA TRP A 11 9.33 17.51 15.42
C TRP A 11 8.98 17.39 13.93
N LEU A 12 7.91 18.07 13.47
CA LEU A 12 7.60 18.17 12.05
C LEU A 12 8.49 19.22 11.34
N LYS A 13 9.10 20.15 12.08
CA LYS A 13 9.94 21.20 11.48
C LYS A 13 11.18 20.58 10.83
N GLY A 14 11.40 20.90 9.55
CA GLY A 14 12.52 20.39 8.77
C GLY A 14 12.33 18.99 8.17
N GLN A 15 11.21 18.30 8.47
CA GLN A 15 10.90 17.03 7.83
C GLN A 15 10.62 17.24 6.34
N LYS A 16 11.16 16.36 5.50
CA LYS A 16 10.91 16.36 4.07
C LYS A 16 9.78 15.40 3.76
N MET A 17 8.84 15.83 2.92
CA MET A 17 7.81 14.95 2.39
C MET A 17 8.45 13.89 1.51
N TYR A 18 8.06 12.63 1.71
CA TYR A 18 8.41 11.56 0.79
C TYR A 18 7.64 11.76 -0.52
N VAL A 19 8.37 12.03 -1.60
CA VAL A 19 7.80 12.31 -2.93
C VAL A 19 8.46 11.45 -3.99
N SER A 20 7.67 10.98 -4.94
CA SER A 20 8.13 10.07 -6.01
C SER A 20 7.95 10.72 -7.38
N SER A 21 8.61 11.86 -7.62
CA SER A 21 8.46 12.66 -8.86
C SER A 21 8.80 11.89 -10.15
N HIS A 22 9.62 10.84 -10.05
CA HIS A 22 9.93 9.95 -11.18
C HIS A 22 8.71 9.14 -11.64
N ILE A 23 7.75 8.86 -10.76
CA ILE A 23 6.49 8.19 -11.12
C ILE A 23 5.62 9.13 -11.95
N ASP A 24 5.49 10.40 -11.53
CA ASP A 24 4.73 11.41 -12.27
C ASP A 24 5.30 11.63 -13.67
N LEU A 25 6.63 11.66 -13.78
CA LEU A 25 7.32 11.75 -15.08
C LEU A 25 6.96 10.56 -15.97
N ALA A 26 6.97 9.33 -15.44
CA ALA A 26 6.65 8.13 -16.21
C ALA A 26 5.19 8.11 -16.68
N TRP A 27 4.26 8.67 -15.90
CA TRP A 27 2.87 8.84 -16.33
C TRP A 27 2.71 9.88 -17.45
N ARG A 28 3.46 10.99 -17.38
CA ARG A 28 3.44 12.03 -18.43
C ARG A 28 4.16 11.61 -19.71
N ARG A 29 5.08 10.66 -19.61
CA ARG A 29 5.93 10.18 -20.70
C ARG A 29 5.87 8.64 -20.79
N PRO A 30 4.76 8.07 -21.26
CA PRO A 30 4.54 6.63 -21.29
C PRO A 30 5.52 5.88 -22.20
N GLU A 31 6.26 6.57 -23.06
CA GLU A 31 7.32 6.00 -23.88
C GLU A 31 8.60 5.63 -23.10
N LEU A 32 8.73 6.08 -21.85
CA LEU A 32 9.87 5.76 -21.00
C LEU A 32 9.74 4.34 -20.42
N HIS A 33 10.85 3.59 -20.45
CA HIS A 33 10.93 2.30 -19.76
C HIS A 33 11.01 2.51 -18.24
N ARG A 34 10.09 1.88 -17.50
CA ARG A 34 9.98 2.02 -16.04
C ARG A 34 10.97 1.09 -15.33
N LEU A 35 12.13 1.62 -14.94
CA LEU A 35 13.20 0.89 -14.23
C LEU A 35 13.60 1.56 -12.90
N MET A 36 12.66 2.23 -12.22
CA MET A 36 12.95 3.11 -11.08
C MET A 36 12.23 2.75 -9.76
N SER A 37 11.24 1.85 -9.78
CA SER A 37 10.38 1.60 -8.60
C SER A 37 10.17 0.11 -8.28
N ASN A 38 10.98 -0.79 -8.83
CA ASN A 38 10.89 -2.26 -8.63
C ASN A 38 9.49 -2.85 -8.97
N GLU A 39 8.73 -2.21 -9.86
CA GLU A 39 7.44 -2.70 -10.32
C GLU A 39 7.61 -3.99 -11.14
N ASN A 40 6.63 -4.88 -11.05
CA ASN A 40 6.57 -6.06 -11.92
C ASN A 40 6.14 -5.62 -13.33
N PRO A 41 6.91 -5.90 -14.39
CA PRO A 41 6.52 -5.54 -15.76
C PRO A 41 5.34 -6.38 -16.27
N ASN A 42 5.04 -7.52 -15.64
CA ASN A 42 3.92 -8.36 -16.03
C ASN A 42 2.62 -7.90 -15.35
N PRO A 43 1.48 -7.92 -16.07
CA PRO A 43 0.18 -7.64 -15.48
C PRO A 43 -0.22 -8.72 -14.45
N PRO A 44 -1.24 -8.45 -13.60
CA PRO A 44 -1.82 -9.47 -12.74
C PRO A 44 -2.36 -10.66 -13.55
N SER A 45 -2.39 -11.85 -12.94
CA SER A 45 -2.98 -13.04 -13.57
C SER A 45 -4.50 -12.94 -13.69
N ASP A 46 -5.11 -13.70 -14.60
CA ASP A 46 -6.56 -13.70 -14.83
C ASP A 46 -7.36 -13.97 -13.54
N LYS A 47 -6.89 -14.89 -12.70
CA LYS A 47 -7.52 -15.19 -11.39
C LYS A 47 -7.56 -13.97 -10.47
N VAL A 48 -6.53 -13.12 -10.51
CA VAL A 48 -6.48 -11.87 -9.73
C VAL A 48 -7.46 -10.85 -10.31
N ILE A 49 -7.47 -10.69 -11.64
CA ILE A 49 -8.40 -9.78 -12.32
C ILE A 49 -9.86 -10.16 -12.04
N GLU A 50 -10.21 -11.44 -12.14
CA GLU A 50 -11.55 -11.95 -11.82
C GLU A 50 -11.96 -11.65 -10.38
N ALA A 51 -11.06 -11.83 -9.41
CA ALA A 51 -11.31 -11.51 -8.01
C ALA A 51 -11.56 -10.00 -7.82
N ILE A 52 -10.73 -9.14 -8.41
CA ILE A 52 -10.91 -7.68 -8.36
C ILE A 52 -12.27 -7.28 -8.91
N LEU A 53 -12.65 -7.79 -10.09
CA LEU A 53 -13.94 -7.49 -10.72
C LEU A 53 -15.13 -7.98 -9.91
N LYS A 54 -15.01 -9.16 -9.27
CA LYS A 54 -16.06 -9.71 -8.40
C LYS A 54 -16.31 -8.84 -7.18
N TYR A 55 -15.25 -8.48 -6.44
CA TYR A 55 -15.37 -7.74 -5.18
C TYR A 55 -15.52 -6.22 -5.38
N GLY A 56 -15.06 -5.67 -6.51
CA GLY A 56 -15.29 -4.26 -6.86
C GLY A 56 -16.77 -3.88 -6.93
N LYS A 57 -17.66 -4.84 -7.25
CA LYS A 57 -19.13 -4.64 -7.28
C LYS A 57 -19.75 -4.34 -5.91
N MET A 58 -19.03 -4.58 -4.81
CA MET A 58 -19.50 -4.33 -3.44
C MET A 58 -18.60 -3.35 -2.68
N ALA A 59 -17.75 -2.59 -3.38
CA ALA A 59 -16.79 -1.67 -2.78
C ALA A 59 -17.42 -0.48 -2.01
N ASN A 60 -18.75 -0.36 -2.00
CA ASN A 60 -19.49 0.57 -1.14
C ASN A 60 -19.63 0.08 0.32
N ARG A 61 -19.07 -1.08 0.65
CA ARG A 61 -19.04 -1.65 2.01
C ARG A 61 -17.61 -1.61 2.55
N TYR A 62 -17.47 -1.47 3.87
CA TYR A 62 -16.18 -1.65 4.54
C TYR A 62 -15.66 -3.08 4.38
N ALA A 63 -14.34 -3.22 4.27
CA ALA A 63 -13.68 -4.51 4.41
C ALA A 63 -13.84 -5.05 5.85
N ASP A 64 -13.68 -6.37 6.00
CA ASP A 64 -13.55 -7.00 7.31
C ASP A 64 -12.13 -6.79 7.88
N GLN A 65 -11.79 -7.50 8.96
CA GLN A 65 -10.42 -7.48 9.52
C GLN A 65 -9.42 -8.33 8.73
N GLY A 66 -9.73 -8.65 7.47
CA GLY A 66 -8.89 -9.42 6.56
C GLY A 66 -8.80 -10.90 6.94
N PHE A 67 -9.85 -11.48 7.52
CA PHE A 67 -9.81 -12.85 8.06
C PHE A 67 -9.42 -13.88 7.00
N ALA A 68 -9.97 -13.76 5.79
CA ALA A 68 -9.64 -14.66 4.68
C ALA A 68 -8.16 -14.60 4.28
N VAL A 69 -7.59 -13.38 4.19
CA VAL A 69 -6.19 -13.17 3.79
C VAL A 69 -5.24 -13.60 4.90
N ARG A 70 -5.50 -13.19 6.15
CA ARG A 70 -4.69 -13.58 7.32
C ARG A 70 -4.70 -15.09 7.55
N GLY A 71 -5.87 -15.71 7.41
CA GLY A 71 -6.04 -17.17 7.44
C GLY A 71 -5.16 -17.86 6.43
N LYS A 72 -5.21 -17.43 5.17
CA LYS A 72 -4.43 -18.07 4.11
C LYS A 72 -2.92 -17.86 4.28
N LEU A 73 -2.50 -16.67 4.70
CA LEU A 73 -1.09 -16.39 4.98
C LEU A 73 -0.56 -17.21 6.17
N ALA A 74 -1.34 -17.38 7.23
CA ALA A 74 -0.95 -18.21 8.37
C ALA A 74 -0.74 -19.67 7.92
N GLU A 75 -1.69 -20.24 7.18
CA GLU A 75 -1.60 -21.60 6.62
C GLU A 75 -0.37 -21.76 5.71
N MET A 76 -0.18 -20.84 4.75
CA MET A 76 0.93 -20.89 3.79
C MET A 76 2.31 -20.84 4.45
N ASN A 77 2.41 -20.19 5.61
CA ASN A 77 3.67 -20.02 6.35
C ASN A 77 3.78 -20.97 7.57
N GLY A 78 2.84 -21.89 7.77
CA GLY A 78 2.85 -22.83 8.89
C GLY A 78 2.71 -22.17 10.27
N LEU A 79 2.03 -21.03 10.36
CA LEU A 79 1.81 -20.32 11.62
C LEU A 79 0.66 -20.95 12.43
N PRO A 80 0.72 -20.92 13.78
CA PRO A 80 -0.30 -21.54 14.64
C PRO A 80 -1.72 -21.00 14.45
N GLY A 81 -1.85 -19.76 13.99
CA GLY A 81 -3.13 -19.09 13.83
C GLY A 81 -3.01 -17.68 13.26
N ILE A 82 -4.15 -17.09 12.90
CA ILE A 82 -4.27 -15.79 12.23
C ILE A 82 -3.77 -14.62 13.07
N GLU A 83 -3.75 -14.79 14.39
CA GLU A 83 -3.24 -13.82 15.36
C GLU A 83 -1.75 -13.52 15.18
N ASN A 84 -1.02 -14.41 14.50
CA ASN A 84 0.39 -14.24 14.16
C ASN A 84 0.60 -13.49 12.83
N VAL A 85 -0.47 -13.01 12.19
CA VAL A 85 -0.41 -12.27 10.93
C VAL A 85 -1.01 -10.88 11.12
N LEU A 86 -0.22 -9.85 10.86
CA LEU A 86 -0.66 -8.46 10.73
C LEU A 86 -0.87 -8.12 9.25
N LEU A 87 -1.92 -7.35 8.94
CA LEU A 87 -2.09 -6.74 7.62
C LEU A 87 -1.88 -5.22 7.74
N GLY A 88 -1.23 -4.65 6.74
CA GLY A 88 -1.13 -3.21 6.54
C GLY A 88 -1.36 -2.87 5.07
N ASN A 89 -1.60 -1.59 4.79
CA ASN A 89 -1.73 -1.00 3.47
C ASN A 89 -0.33 -0.81 2.83
N GLY A 90 0.33 -1.93 2.59
CA GLY A 90 1.75 -1.99 2.24
C GLY A 90 2.64 -2.06 3.48
N SER A 91 3.85 -2.60 3.31
CA SER A 91 4.80 -2.74 4.41
C SER A 91 5.29 -1.41 4.96
N SER A 92 5.22 -0.31 4.20
CA SER A 92 5.54 1.03 4.68
C SER A 92 4.70 1.43 5.89
N GLU A 93 3.39 1.17 5.87
CA GLU A 93 2.53 1.44 7.04
C GLU A 93 2.95 0.58 8.24
N VAL A 94 3.35 -0.67 8.00
CA VAL A 94 3.84 -1.55 9.07
C VAL A 94 5.13 -0.99 9.69
N TYR A 95 6.04 -0.45 8.88
CA TYR A 95 7.24 0.23 9.38
C TYR A 95 6.92 1.50 10.17
N ASP A 96 5.89 2.25 9.78
CA ASP A 96 5.48 3.47 10.50
C ASP A 96 4.87 3.17 11.88
N MET A 97 4.38 1.94 12.10
CA MET A 97 3.74 1.51 13.35
C MET A 97 4.70 0.91 14.39
N ILE A 98 5.96 0.62 14.03
CA ILE A 98 6.96 -0.04 14.90
C ILE A 98 8.12 0.90 15.25
#